data_AF-A0A538DJL3-F1
#
_entry.id   AF-A0A538DJL3-F1
#
_cell.length_a   1.000
_cell.length_b   1.000
_cell.length_c   1.000
_cell.angle_alpha   90.00
_cell.angle_beta   90.00
_cell.angle_gamma   90.00
#
_symmetry.space_group_name_H-M   'P 1'
#
loop_
_entity.id
_entity.type
_entity.pdbx_description
1 polymer ?
#
loop_
_entity_poly.entity_id
_entity_poly.type
_entity_poly.pdbx_seq_one_letter_code
_entity_poly.pdbx_strand_id
1 'polypeptide(L)'
;MRRAVLTLLLCAVAAACSSGSRKQAGPPFLKIEHDSPPPSAYAPVELYPIPARVAWQCRRVQRRSPFRILCPARLPRPMIGASAGAAPPKLLAQVLPYELATWRNRAQRRRALPAGVSFVYGGPWGPDSGPDWRTHVWRNRPCCFLHFDVFRRPPGRQFIPSGVRPAVVGGKRGLLKEAGGYGMISGSGNADLYFGNHDRFLWREGGDFYVASLHYFGRRDTRALLNRLVRELRPAAALATTP
;
A
#
# COMPACT_ATOMS: atom_id res chain seq x y z
N MET A 1 64.19 -3.89 45.44
CA MET A 1 64.18 -4.35 44.04
C MET A 1 62.76 -4.27 43.50
N ARG A 2 62.62 -3.70 42.29
CA ARG A 2 61.43 -3.61 41.42
C ARG A 2 60.26 -2.71 41.87
N ARG A 3 60.35 -1.47 41.36
CA ARG A 3 59.24 -0.54 41.10
C ARG A 3 58.25 -1.16 40.11
N ALA A 4 56.95 -0.98 40.33
CA ALA A 4 55.94 -1.07 39.28
C ALA A 4 55.08 0.20 39.34
N VAL A 5 55.31 1.04 38.35
CA VAL A 5 54.58 2.28 38.04
C VAL A 5 53.28 1.86 37.35
N LEU A 6 52.13 2.23 37.91
CA LEU A 6 50.85 2.11 37.21
C LEU A 6 50.44 3.51 36.73
N THR A 7 50.81 3.79 35.49
CA THR A 7 50.43 5.01 34.75
C THR A 7 48.92 4.99 34.50
N LEU A 8 48.18 5.92 35.11
CA LEU A 8 46.81 6.23 34.68
C LEU A 8 46.88 6.88 33.29
N LEU A 9 46.47 6.16 32.26
CA LEU A 9 46.15 6.77 30.97
C LEU A 9 44.71 7.29 31.02
N LEU A 10 44.57 8.60 31.22
CA LEU A 10 43.39 9.35 30.80
C LEU A 10 43.39 9.39 29.27
N CYS A 11 42.53 8.61 28.63
CA CYS A 11 42.13 8.89 27.25
C CYS A 11 40.95 9.86 27.26
N ALA A 12 41.27 11.14 27.11
CA ALA A 12 40.31 12.16 26.72
C ALA A 12 39.76 11.84 25.33
N VAL A 13 38.48 11.48 25.24
CA VAL A 13 37.77 11.42 23.95
C VAL A 13 37.33 12.84 23.63
N ALA A 14 38.14 13.53 22.83
CA ALA A 14 37.78 14.81 22.24
C ALA A 14 36.61 14.62 21.26
N ALA A 15 35.54 15.36 21.48
CA ALA A 15 34.42 15.48 20.57
C ALA A 15 34.87 16.19 19.28
N ALA A 16 34.94 15.46 18.17
CA ALA A 16 35.00 16.02 16.84
C ALA A 16 33.63 15.84 16.17
N CYS A 17 32.79 16.86 16.31
CA CYS A 17 31.61 17.06 15.48
C CYS A 17 32.04 17.18 14.01
N SER A 18 31.94 16.08 13.27
CA SER A 18 31.93 16.11 11.81
C SER A 18 30.58 15.56 11.37
N SER A 19 29.68 16.51 11.07
CA SER A 19 28.37 16.35 10.48
C SER A 19 28.46 15.83 9.05
N GLY A 20 28.96 14.61 8.89
CA GLY A 20 28.85 13.86 7.64
C GLY A 20 27.46 13.24 7.58
N SER A 21 26.53 13.90 6.88
CA SER A 21 25.28 13.27 6.44
C SER A 21 25.60 12.09 5.53
N ARG A 22 25.83 10.91 6.13
CA ARG A 22 25.82 9.64 5.43
C ARG A 22 24.41 9.44 4.93
N LYS A 23 24.16 9.79 3.66
CA LYS A 23 23.05 9.22 2.90
C LYS A 23 23.20 7.71 3.07
N GLN A 24 22.36 7.10 3.90
CA GLN A 24 22.18 5.66 3.88
C GLN A 24 21.69 5.37 2.47
N ALA A 25 22.60 4.92 1.62
CA ALA A 25 22.24 4.24 0.40
C ALA A 25 21.30 3.12 0.84
N GLY A 26 20.05 3.18 0.36
CA GLY A 26 19.14 2.06 0.49
C GLY A 26 19.82 0.79 -0.04
N PRO A 27 19.32 -0.39 0.34
CA PRO A 27 19.85 -1.64 -0.21
C PRO A 27 19.96 -1.52 -1.73
N PRO A 28 21.03 -2.05 -2.36
CA PRO A 28 21.21 -1.94 -3.79
C PRO A 28 19.94 -2.45 -4.46
N PHE A 29 19.24 -1.55 -5.17
CA PHE A 29 18.20 -1.96 -6.08
C PHE A 29 18.87 -2.95 -7.03
N LEU A 30 18.44 -4.21 -6.98
CA LEU A 30 18.84 -5.20 -7.96
C LEU A 30 18.62 -4.53 -9.32
N LYS A 31 19.69 -4.33 -10.09
CA LYS A 31 19.56 -3.97 -11.51
C LYS A 31 18.81 -5.13 -12.13
N ILE A 32 17.49 -5.00 -12.25
CA ILE A 32 16.68 -5.92 -13.01
C ILE A 32 17.07 -5.60 -14.44
N GLU A 33 17.88 -6.49 -15.01
CA GLU A 33 18.23 -6.50 -16.43
C GLU A 33 16.93 -6.31 -17.23
N HIS A 34 16.97 -5.46 -18.25
CA HIS A 34 15.78 -5.05 -19.00
C HIS A 34 14.94 -6.27 -19.40
N ASP A 35 13.83 -6.50 -18.71
CA ASP A 35 13.00 -7.65 -18.94
C ASP A 35 11.71 -7.24 -19.65
N SER A 36 11.57 -7.75 -20.88
CA SER A 36 10.40 -7.48 -21.70
C SER A 36 9.17 -8.10 -21.03
N PRO A 37 8.02 -7.40 -21.03
CA PRO A 37 6.82 -7.93 -20.40
C PRO A 37 6.38 -9.21 -21.13
N PRO A 38 6.18 -10.34 -20.42
CA PRO A 38 5.59 -11.51 -21.04
C PRO A 38 4.13 -11.22 -21.42
N PRO A 39 3.55 -11.93 -22.41
CA PRO A 39 2.14 -11.75 -22.79
C PRO A 39 1.16 -11.86 -21.61
N SER A 40 1.46 -12.71 -20.64
CA SER A 40 0.68 -12.89 -19.40
C SER A 40 0.59 -11.64 -18.53
N ALA A 41 1.50 -10.66 -18.68
CA ALA A 41 1.45 -9.40 -17.95
C ALA A 41 0.28 -8.50 -18.38
N TYR A 42 -0.21 -8.67 -19.61
CA TYR A 42 -1.32 -7.90 -20.18
C TYR A 42 -2.62 -8.69 -20.27
N ALA A 43 -2.63 -9.94 -19.81
CA ALA A 43 -3.83 -10.77 -19.81
C ALA A 43 -4.96 -10.12 -18.97
N PRO A 44 -6.23 -10.35 -19.32
CA PRO A 44 -7.36 -9.90 -18.51
C PRO A 44 -7.20 -10.37 -17.06
N VAL A 45 -7.37 -9.43 -16.12
CA VAL A 45 -7.16 -9.72 -14.71
C VAL A 45 -8.27 -10.65 -14.20
N GLU A 46 -7.93 -11.85 -13.76
CA GLU A 46 -8.89 -12.72 -13.07
C GLU A 46 -8.97 -12.40 -11.57
N LEU A 47 -10.15 -12.57 -10.98
CA LEU A 47 -10.35 -12.44 -9.53
C LEU A 47 -10.62 -13.81 -8.93
N TYR A 48 -9.83 -14.19 -7.95
CA TYR A 48 -9.93 -15.48 -7.27
C TYR A 48 -10.37 -15.28 -5.82
N PRO A 49 -11.01 -16.28 -5.19
CA PRO A 49 -11.29 -16.26 -3.77
C PRO A 49 -10.03 -15.88 -2.97
N ILE A 50 -10.22 -14.97 -2.00
CA ILE A 50 -9.11 -14.57 -1.12
C ILE A 50 -8.62 -15.78 -0.30
N PRO A 51 -7.32 -15.88 0.01
CA PRO A 51 -6.80 -16.94 0.87
C PRO A 51 -7.42 -16.88 2.28
N ALA A 52 -7.59 -18.03 2.94
CA ALA A 52 -8.13 -18.12 4.30
C ALA A 52 -7.40 -17.20 5.30
N ARG A 53 -6.07 -17.07 5.19
CA ARG A 53 -5.27 -16.14 6.02
C ARG A 53 -5.68 -14.67 5.87
N VAL A 54 -6.09 -14.26 4.66
CA VAL A 54 -6.56 -12.90 4.36
C VAL A 54 -7.95 -12.70 4.97
N ALA A 55 -8.85 -13.66 4.80
CA ALA A 55 -10.18 -13.61 5.41
C ALA A 55 -10.11 -13.58 6.96
N TRP A 56 -9.22 -14.39 7.55
CA TRP A 56 -8.95 -14.36 8.99
C TRP A 56 -8.46 -12.99 9.45
N GLN A 57 -7.53 -12.38 8.71
CA GLN A 57 -7.00 -11.06 9.06
C GLN A 57 -8.09 -9.99 8.98
N CYS A 58 -8.93 -10.00 7.95
CA CYS A 58 -10.10 -9.11 7.85
C CYS A 58 -11.03 -9.24 9.06
N ARG A 59 -11.36 -10.47 9.46
CA ARG A 59 -12.19 -10.72 10.65
C ARG A 59 -11.51 -10.28 11.95
N ARG A 60 -10.19 -10.46 12.06
CA ARG A 60 -9.41 -9.96 13.20
C ARG A 60 -9.43 -8.43 13.28
N VAL A 61 -9.35 -7.74 12.15
CA VAL A 61 -9.49 -6.28 12.08
C VAL A 61 -10.89 -5.86 12.51
N GLN A 62 -11.94 -6.54 12.03
CA GLN A 62 -13.32 -6.29 12.46
C GLN A 62 -13.53 -6.45 13.96
N ARG A 63 -13.01 -7.52 14.58
CA ARG A 63 -13.15 -7.74 16.04
C ARG A 63 -12.54 -6.62 16.89
N ARG A 64 -11.58 -5.89 16.34
CA ARG A 64 -10.87 -4.79 17.02
C ARG A 64 -11.38 -3.42 16.62
N SER A 65 -12.29 -3.34 15.65
CA SER A 65 -12.84 -2.09 15.15
C SER A 65 -14.29 -1.97 15.61
N PRO A 66 -14.71 -0.82 16.17
CA PRO A 66 -16.12 -0.56 16.44
C PRO A 66 -16.90 -0.28 15.15
N PHE A 67 -16.23 -0.22 14.00
CA PHE A 67 -16.82 0.08 12.71
C PHE A 67 -16.90 -1.16 11.84
N ARG A 68 -17.81 -1.13 10.87
CA ARG A 68 -17.89 -2.18 9.86
C ARG A 68 -16.64 -2.13 8.96
N ILE A 69 -15.94 -3.25 8.89
CA ILE A 69 -14.78 -3.44 8.03
C ILE A 69 -15.24 -4.13 6.75
N LEU A 70 -14.92 -3.53 5.61
CA LEU A 70 -15.20 -4.10 4.31
C LEU A 70 -13.93 -4.75 3.76
N CYS A 71 -14.08 -5.97 3.23
CA CYS A 71 -13.01 -6.71 2.60
C CYS A 71 -13.51 -7.36 1.30
N PRO A 72 -12.67 -7.46 0.26
CA PRO A 72 -13.03 -8.12 -0.97
C PRO A 72 -13.13 -9.63 -0.76
N ALA A 73 -14.18 -10.26 -1.31
CA ALA A 73 -14.29 -11.71 -1.37
C ALA A 73 -13.32 -12.33 -2.39
N ARG A 74 -12.96 -11.56 -3.42
CA ARG A 74 -12.05 -12.00 -4.48
C ARG A 74 -11.01 -10.93 -4.81
N LEU A 75 -9.78 -11.35 -5.08
CA LEU A 75 -8.64 -10.49 -5.44
C LEU A 75 -7.85 -11.08 -6.62
N PRO A 76 -7.08 -10.25 -7.36
CA PRO A 76 -6.09 -10.75 -8.31
C PRO A 76 -5.03 -11.56 -7.58
N ARG A 77 -4.46 -12.54 -8.26
CA ARG A 77 -3.33 -13.33 -7.76
C ARG A 77 -2.02 -12.90 -8.43
N PRO A 78 -0.91 -12.85 -7.68
CA PRO A 78 0.40 -12.66 -8.27
C PRO A 78 0.80 -13.90 -9.08
N MET A 79 1.28 -13.68 -10.29
CA MET A 79 1.67 -14.72 -11.26
C MET A 79 3.14 -14.58 -11.69
N ILE A 80 3.71 -13.38 -11.61
CA ILE A 80 5.08 -13.09 -12.07
C ILE A 80 5.91 -12.63 -10.87
N GLY A 81 7.11 -13.20 -10.73
CA GLY A 81 8.10 -12.84 -9.71
C GLY A 81 8.85 -11.53 -10.04
N ALA A 82 9.67 -11.08 -9.08
CA ALA A 82 10.46 -9.85 -9.25
C ALA A 82 11.59 -9.98 -10.28
N SER A 83 12.00 -11.20 -10.61
CA SER A 83 13.00 -11.55 -11.63
C SER A 83 12.64 -12.87 -12.29
N ALA A 84 13.30 -13.19 -13.41
CA ALA A 84 13.14 -14.46 -14.10
C ALA A 84 13.41 -15.65 -13.15
N GLY A 85 12.50 -16.61 -13.11
CA GLY A 85 12.56 -17.78 -12.22
C GLY A 85 12.22 -17.52 -10.75
N ALA A 86 12.05 -16.27 -10.32
CA ALA A 86 11.64 -15.97 -8.95
C ALA A 86 10.17 -16.34 -8.72
N ALA A 87 9.87 -16.88 -7.53
CA ALA A 87 8.50 -17.16 -7.14
C ALA A 87 7.65 -15.88 -7.07
N PRO A 88 6.36 -15.93 -7.45
CA PRO A 88 5.46 -14.79 -7.30
C PRO A 88 5.33 -14.34 -5.83
N PRO A 89 5.21 -13.03 -5.57
CA PRO A 89 5.12 -12.52 -4.21
C PRO A 89 3.87 -13.05 -3.48
N LYS A 90 3.89 -13.11 -2.15
CA LYS A 90 2.72 -13.53 -1.37
C LYS A 90 1.75 -12.36 -1.21
N LEU A 91 0.46 -12.58 -1.44
CA LEU A 91 -0.59 -11.63 -1.03
C LEU A 91 -0.60 -11.48 0.50
N LEU A 92 -0.44 -10.24 0.95
CA LEU A 92 -0.50 -9.78 2.33
C LEU A 92 -1.77 -8.96 2.58
N ALA A 93 -2.27 -9.03 3.81
CA ALA A 93 -3.35 -8.19 4.32
C ALA A 93 -2.83 -7.44 5.55
N GLN A 94 -2.61 -6.13 5.41
CA GLN A 94 -2.05 -5.29 6.46
C GLN A 94 -3.14 -4.43 7.10
N VAL A 95 -3.02 -4.17 8.40
CA VAL A 95 -4.00 -3.35 9.13
C VAL A 95 -3.79 -1.89 8.77
N LEU A 96 -4.84 -1.22 8.31
CA LEU A 96 -4.85 0.24 8.16
C LEU A 96 -5.39 0.86 9.45
N PRO A 97 -4.59 1.69 10.15
CA PRO A 97 -5.04 2.36 11.36
C PRO A 97 -5.97 3.53 11.03
N TYR A 98 -6.80 3.92 12.00
CA TYR A 98 -7.79 4.98 11.87
C TYR A 98 -7.19 6.36 11.57
N GLU A 99 -6.06 6.71 12.16
CA GLU A 99 -5.39 7.98 11.89
C GLU A 99 -4.27 7.80 10.86
N LEU A 100 -4.58 7.87 9.57
CA LEU A 100 -3.54 7.69 8.54
C LEU A 100 -2.47 8.81 8.49
N ALA A 101 -2.64 9.94 9.18
CA ALA A 101 -1.89 11.17 8.85
C ALA A 101 -1.02 11.81 9.96
N THR A 102 -0.78 11.18 11.12
CA THR A 102 0.07 11.82 12.15
C THR A 102 0.75 10.81 13.06
N TRP A 103 1.51 9.86 12.52
CA TRP A 103 2.29 8.95 13.37
C TRP A 103 3.70 9.51 13.60
N ARG A 104 3.91 10.14 14.76
CA ARG A 104 5.25 10.56 15.21
C ARG A 104 6.07 9.39 15.76
N ASN A 105 5.46 8.24 16.16
CA ASN A 105 6.19 7.05 16.61
C ASN A 105 5.42 5.70 16.54
N ARG A 106 6.10 4.57 16.83
CA ARG A 106 5.55 3.19 16.81
C ARG A 106 4.50 2.91 17.91
N ALA A 107 4.57 3.59 19.06
CA ALA A 107 3.66 3.35 20.18
C ALA A 107 2.24 3.83 19.87
N GLN A 108 2.12 4.98 19.21
CA GLN A 108 0.83 5.52 18.76
C GLN A 108 0.15 4.57 17.75
N ARG A 109 0.92 4.00 16.80
CA ARG A 109 0.41 2.99 15.85
C ARG A 109 -0.20 1.75 16.50
N ARG A 110 0.32 1.32 17.66
CA ARG A 110 -0.19 0.14 18.38
C ARG A 110 -1.54 0.39 19.06
N ARG A 111 -1.82 1.64 19.44
CA ARG A 111 -3.04 2.06 20.14
C ARG A 111 -4.17 2.46 19.19
N ALA A 112 -3.85 2.71 17.92
CA ALA A 112 -4.83 3.09 16.91
C ALA A 112 -5.89 2.01 16.70
N LEU A 113 -7.16 2.41 16.71
CA LEU A 113 -8.23 1.53 16.26
C LEU A 113 -8.05 1.21 14.76
N PRO A 114 -8.32 -0.02 14.32
CA PRO A 114 -8.29 -0.33 12.89
C PRO A 114 -9.44 0.33 12.14
N ALA A 115 -9.14 0.92 10.97
CA ALA A 115 -10.14 1.47 10.06
C ALA A 115 -10.33 0.64 8.79
N GLY A 116 -9.40 -0.26 8.48
CA GLY A 116 -9.44 -1.00 7.23
C GLY A 116 -8.28 -1.95 7.04
N VAL A 117 -8.11 -2.38 5.80
CA VAL A 117 -7.12 -3.37 5.39
C VAL A 117 -6.49 -2.93 4.07
N SER A 118 -5.15 -3.04 4.00
CA SER A 118 -4.38 -2.92 2.77
C SER A 118 -4.06 -4.31 2.23
N PHE A 119 -4.34 -4.54 0.96
CA PHE A 119 -4.04 -5.77 0.24
C PHE A 119 -2.87 -5.52 -0.70
N VAL A 120 -1.75 -6.20 -0.44
CA VAL A 120 -0.48 -5.88 -1.10
C VAL A 120 0.31 -7.11 -1.50
N TYR A 121 0.93 -7.05 -2.68
CA TYR A 121 2.06 -7.89 -3.08
C TYR A 121 2.93 -7.14 -4.09
N GLY A 122 4.22 -7.51 -4.14
CA GLY A 122 5.20 -6.84 -5.00
C GLY A 122 5.56 -5.43 -4.52
N GLY A 123 6.36 -4.72 -5.32
CA GLY A 123 6.69 -3.31 -5.12
C GLY A 123 6.44 -2.50 -6.39
N PRO A 124 6.03 -1.23 -6.30
CA PRO A 124 5.77 -0.41 -7.46
C PRO A 124 7.08 0.06 -8.10
N TRP A 125 7.02 0.26 -9.41
CA TRP A 125 8.00 0.98 -10.19
C TRP A 125 7.55 2.42 -10.40
N GLY A 126 8.39 3.37 -10.01
CA GLY A 126 8.13 4.80 -10.11
C GLY A 126 9.42 5.60 -10.20
N PRO A 127 9.34 6.93 -10.19
CA PRO A 127 10.51 7.81 -10.31
C PRO A 127 11.65 7.51 -9.34
N ASP A 128 11.33 7.00 -8.15
CA ASP A 128 12.31 6.66 -7.10
C ASP A 128 13.00 5.30 -7.33
N SER A 129 12.61 4.54 -8.36
CA SER A 129 13.15 3.20 -8.66
C SER A 129 14.42 3.21 -9.52
N GLY A 130 14.88 4.38 -9.98
CA GLY A 130 16.06 4.52 -10.84
C GLY A 130 15.77 5.19 -12.19
N PRO A 131 16.79 5.55 -12.98
CA PRO A 131 16.63 6.32 -14.22
C PRO A 131 15.82 5.58 -15.31
N ASP A 132 15.82 4.25 -15.30
CA ASP A 132 15.15 3.37 -16.25
C ASP A 132 13.76 2.90 -15.80
N TRP A 133 13.22 3.39 -14.68
CA TRP A 133 11.96 2.90 -14.10
C TRP A 133 10.79 2.78 -15.08
N ARG A 134 10.75 3.65 -16.11
CA ARG A 134 9.71 3.64 -17.16
C ARG A 134 9.67 2.35 -17.95
N THR A 135 10.80 1.68 -18.18
CA THR A 135 10.83 0.39 -18.89
C THR A 135 10.19 -0.72 -18.08
N HIS A 136 10.07 -0.53 -16.76
CA HIS A 136 9.58 -1.52 -15.82
C HIS A 136 8.12 -1.28 -15.37
N VAL A 137 7.45 -0.21 -15.81
CA VAL A 137 6.09 0.14 -15.35
C VAL A 137 5.02 -0.90 -15.66
N TRP A 138 5.29 -1.80 -16.62
CA TRP A 138 4.42 -2.94 -16.87
C TRP A 138 4.29 -3.84 -15.62
N ARG A 139 5.30 -3.82 -14.74
CA ARG A 139 5.30 -4.55 -13.47
C ARG A 139 4.37 -3.96 -12.40
N ASN A 140 3.81 -2.77 -12.63
CA ASN A 140 2.78 -2.22 -11.75
C ASN A 140 1.41 -2.91 -11.95
N ARG A 141 1.29 -3.78 -12.97
CA ARG A 141 0.06 -4.51 -13.27
C ARG A 141 -0.22 -5.61 -12.25
N PRO A 142 -1.49 -6.05 -12.11
CA PRO A 142 -1.92 -7.09 -11.17
C PRO A 142 -1.27 -8.48 -11.36
N CYS A 143 -0.51 -8.72 -12.41
CA CYS A 143 0.27 -9.95 -12.55
C CYS A 143 1.42 -10.03 -11.54
N CYS A 144 1.93 -8.90 -11.04
CA CYS A 144 3.11 -8.88 -10.14
C CYS A 144 3.07 -7.80 -9.07
N PHE A 145 2.19 -6.80 -9.19
CA PHE A 145 1.98 -5.79 -8.16
C PHE A 145 0.50 -5.52 -7.89
N LEU A 146 0.16 -5.42 -6.61
CA LEU A 146 -1.11 -4.90 -6.15
C LEU A 146 -0.86 -4.06 -4.91
N HIS A 147 -1.49 -2.89 -4.87
CA HIS A 147 -1.69 -2.13 -3.65
C HIS A 147 -3.11 -1.59 -3.68
N PHE A 148 -3.98 -2.27 -2.93
CA PHE A 148 -5.40 -1.97 -2.84
C PHE A 148 -5.79 -1.77 -1.38
N ASP A 149 -6.22 -0.57 -1.04
CA ASP A 149 -6.65 -0.23 0.31
C ASP A 149 -8.17 -0.10 0.37
N VAL A 150 -8.76 -0.64 1.44
CA VAL A 150 -10.17 -0.40 1.77
C VAL A 150 -10.24 -0.02 3.22
N PHE A 151 -10.77 1.17 3.51
CA PHE A 151 -10.89 1.66 4.87
C PHE A 151 -12.08 2.59 5.05
N ARG A 152 -12.60 2.61 6.28
CA ARG A 152 -13.52 3.64 6.73
C ARG A 152 -12.75 4.95 6.90
N ARG A 153 -13.27 6.01 6.32
CA ARG A 153 -12.77 7.38 6.51
C ARG A 153 -13.09 7.85 7.93
N PRO A 154 -12.14 8.46 8.65
CA PRO A 154 -12.42 9.04 9.96
C PRO A 154 -13.50 10.14 9.87
N PRO A 155 -14.47 10.17 10.81
CA PRO A 155 -15.41 11.27 10.96
C PRO A 155 -14.64 12.56 11.25
N GLY A 156 -15.17 13.70 10.79
CA GLY A 156 -14.53 15.00 10.95
C GLY A 156 -13.42 15.31 9.93
N ARG A 157 -12.76 14.29 9.35
CA ARG A 157 -11.88 14.50 8.17
C ARG A 157 -12.73 14.61 6.92
N GLN A 158 -13.40 15.75 6.75
CA GLN A 158 -14.34 16.01 5.64
C GLN A 158 -13.66 16.49 4.35
N PHE A 159 -12.34 16.77 4.35
CA PHE A 159 -11.64 17.23 3.15
C PHE A 159 -11.60 16.18 2.03
N ILE A 160 -12.42 16.41 1.01
CA ILE A 160 -12.41 15.68 -0.26
C ILE A 160 -11.42 16.44 -1.16
N PRO A 161 -10.44 15.76 -1.79
CA PRO A 161 -9.46 16.47 -2.62
C PRO A 161 -10.13 17.15 -3.80
N SER A 162 -9.50 18.21 -4.29
CA SER A 162 -9.86 18.80 -5.58
C SER A 162 -9.76 17.77 -6.72
N GLY A 163 -10.55 17.98 -7.78
CA GLY A 163 -10.56 17.12 -8.97
C GLY A 163 -11.22 15.75 -8.77
N VAL A 164 -12.02 15.57 -7.71
CA VAL A 164 -12.95 14.43 -7.65
C VAL A 164 -14.12 14.65 -8.61
N ARG A 165 -14.66 13.55 -9.14
CA ARG A 165 -15.86 13.56 -9.98
C ARG A 165 -16.89 12.54 -9.50
N PRO A 166 -18.20 12.81 -9.62
CA PRO A 166 -19.23 11.80 -9.41
C PRO A 166 -18.98 10.56 -10.27
N ALA A 167 -19.13 9.38 -9.67
CA ALA A 167 -18.90 8.11 -10.35
C ALA A 167 -19.71 6.97 -9.74
N VAL A 168 -19.95 5.93 -10.54
CA VAL A 168 -20.46 4.64 -10.07
C VAL A 168 -19.33 3.61 -10.14
N VAL A 169 -19.07 2.90 -9.05
CA VAL A 169 -17.99 1.92 -8.92
C VAL A 169 -18.49 0.72 -8.15
N GLY A 170 -18.41 -0.47 -8.74
CA GLY A 170 -18.93 -1.70 -8.13
C GLY A 170 -20.42 -1.61 -7.78
N GLY A 171 -21.19 -0.83 -8.54
CA GLY A 171 -22.61 -0.55 -8.27
C GLY A 171 -22.86 0.52 -7.20
N LYS A 172 -21.82 1.08 -6.58
CA LYS A 172 -21.94 2.09 -5.53
C LYS A 172 -21.79 3.49 -6.14
N ARG A 173 -22.66 4.42 -5.74
CA ARG A 173 -22.56 5.84 -6.13
C ARG A 173 -21.63 6.58 -5.18
N GLY A 174 -20.76 7.41 -5.72
CA GLY A 174 -19.78 8.14 -4.93
C GLY A 174 -18.94 9.11 -5.74
N LEU A 175 -17.75 9.42 -5.23
CA LEU A 175 -16.79 10.35 -5.82
C LEU A 175 -15.51 9.60 -6.16
N LEU A 176 -14.99 9.81 -7.36
CA LEU A 176 -13.72 9.25 -7.83
C LEU A 176 -12.70 10.36 -8.04
N LYS A 177 -11.51 10.21 -7.46
CA LYS A 177 -10.30 10.89 -7.92
C LYS A 177 -9.47 9.89 -8.69
N GLU A 178 -9.14 10.21 -9.93
CA GLU A 178 -8.22 9.39 -10.72
C GLU A 178 -6.77 9.71 -10.35
N ALA A 179 -5.89 8.73 -10.50
CA ALA A 179 -4.46 8.92 -10.33
C ALA A 179 -3.93 9.97 -11.32
N GLY A 180 -2.94 10.74 -10.88
CA GLY A 180 -2.17 11.66 -11.72
C GLY A 180 -1.11 10.97 -12.56
N GLY A 181 -0.77 9.70 -12.27
CA GLY A 181 0.21 8.90 -13.00
C GLY A 181 0.98 7.93 -12.10
N TYR A 182 2.21 7.61 -12.46
CA TYR A 182 3.07 6.67 -11.72
C TYR A 182 3.91 7.33 -10.61
N GLY A 183 3.92 8.66 -10.53
CA GLY A 183 4.73 9.41 -9.56
C GLY A 183 4.08 9.50 -8.17
N MET A 184 4.92 9.57 -7.14
CA MET A 184 4.50 9.79 -5.75
C MET A 184 4.05 11.24 -5.46
N ILE A 185 4.08 12.13 -6.45
CA ILE A 185 3.76 13.55 -6.28
C ILE A 185 2.28 13.72 -5.91
N SER A 186 2.02 13.88 -4.62
CA SER A 186 0.83 14.51 -4.09
C SER A 186 1.10 16.01 -4.00
N GLY A 187 0.24 16.86 -4.57
CA GLY A 187 0.26 18.30 -4.25
C GLY A 187 0.25 18.48 -2.72
N SER A 188 1.03 19.45 -2.25
CA SER A 188 1.30 19.68 -0.81
C SER A 188 0.01 19.74 0.02
N GLY A 189 0.07 19.13 1.21
CA GLY A 189 -0.94 19.26 2.27
C GLY A 189 -1.61 17.97 2.73
N ASN A 190 -1.56 16.87 1.97
CA ASN A 190 -2.23 15.61 2.34
C ASN A 190 -1.58 14.34 1.74
N ALA A 191 -0.26 14.32 1.56
CA ALA A 191 0.46 13.19 0.94
C ALA A 191 0.11 11.84 1.56
N ASP A 192 -0.03 11.83 2.88
CA ASP A 192 -0.35 10.69 3.74
C ASP A 192 -1.81 10.24 3.62
N LEU A 193 -2.70 11.10 3.12
CA LEU A 193 -4.09 10.77 2.82
C LEU A 193 -4.35 10.58 1.33
N TYR A 194 -3.53 11.11 0.41
CA TYR A 194 -3.80 11.14 -1.03
C TYR A 194 -2.51 11.00 -1.87
N PHE A 195 -2.04 9.76 -2.03
CA PHE A 195 -0.97 9.42 -2.98
C PHE A 195 -1.42 9.67 -4.43
N GLY A 196 -0.63 10.43 -5.19
CA GLY A 196 -0.92 10.81 -6.58
C GLY A 196 -0.99 9.64 -7.57
N ASN A 197 -0.45 8.48 -7.20
CA ASN A 197 -0.41 7.27 -8.01
C ASN A 197 -1.55 6.28 -7.70
N HIS A 198 -2.65 6.73 -7.09
CA HIS A 198 -3.81 5.88 -6.81
C HIS A 198 -5.11 6.46 -7.37
N ASP A 199 -5.92 5.60 -7.98
CA ASP A 199 -7.35 5.86 -8.15
C ASP A 199 -8.02 5.69 -6.79
N ARG A 200 -8.88 6.65 -6.42
CA ARG A 200 -9.53 6.69 -5.11
C ARG A 200 -11.01 6.92 -5.25
N PHE A 201 -11.79 5.94 -4.81
CA PHE A 201 -13.24 6.00 -4.81
C PHE A 201 -13.76 6.14 -3.38
N LEU A 202 -14.57 7.18 -3.16
CA LEU A 202 -15.22 7.50 -1.90
C LEU A 202 -16.72 7.27 -2.05
N TRP A 203 -17.33 6.52 -1.13
CA TRP A 203 -18.78 6.31 -1.12
C TRP A 203 -19.31 6.26 0.31
N ARG A 204 -20.64 6.28 0.42
CA ARG A 204 -21.34 6.08 1.68
C ARG A 204 -22.04 4.73 1.67
N GLU A 205 -21.92 3.98 2.76
CA GLU A 205 -22.60 2.70 2.95
C GLU A 205 -22.88 2.46 4.44
N GLY A 206 -24.12 2.10 4.79
CA GLY A 206 -24.48 1.80 6.18
C GLY A 206 -24.24 2.98 7.15
N GLY A 207 -24.38 4.22 6.67
CA GLY A 207 -24.14 5.43 7.47
C GLY A 207 -22.70 5.95 7.43
N ASP A 208 -21.73 5.11 7.08
CA ASP A 208 -20.30 5.43 7.10
C ASP A 208 -19.74 5.83 5.73
N PHE A 209 -18.65 6.61 5.74
CA PHE A 209 -17.86 6.91 4.54
C PHE A 209 -16.70 5.93 4.38
N TYR A 210 -16.58 5.33 3.21
CA TYR A 210 -15.50 4.42 2.86
C TYR A 210 -14.64 4.97 1.75
N VAL A 211 -13.40 4.50 1.71
CA VAL A 211 -12.45 4.75 0.65
C VAL A 211 -11.93 3.42 0.13
N ALA A 212 -11.89 3.29 -1.19
CA ALA A 212 -11.19 2.24 -1.91
C ALA A 212 -10.10 2.93 -2.75
N SER A 213 -8.86 2.53 -2.56
CA SER A 213 -7.69 3.13 -3.21
C SER A 213 -6.94 2.05 -3.95
N LEU A 214 -6.71 2.21 -5.26
CA LEU A 214 -6.00 1.24 -6.09
C LEU A 214 -4.84 1.91 -6.81
N HIS A 215 -3.65 1.32 -6.71
CA HIS A 215 -2.48 1.83 -7.39
C HIS A 215 -2.65 1.81 -8.92
N TYR A 216 -2.08 2.84 -9.55
CA TYR A 216 -2.18 3.08 -10.97
C TYR A 216 -1.29 2.17 -11.82
N PHE A 217 -1.90 1.54 -12.82
CA PHE A 217 -1.20 0.76 -13.85
C PHE A 217 -1.72 1.05 -15.27
N GLY A 218 -2.34 2.22 -15.46
CA GLY A 218 -2.96 2.66 -16.70
C GLY A 218 -4.43 3.00 -16.49
N ARG A 219 -4.89 4.15 -17.02
CA ARG A 219 -6.20 4.74 -16.67
C ARG A 219 -7.38 3.80 -16.87
N ARG A 220 -7.50 3.19 -18.06
CA ARG A 220 -8.61 2.28 -18.40
C ARG A 220 -8.59 1.02 -17.53
N ASP A 221 -7.42 0.38 -17.43
CA ASP A 221 -7.28 -0.90 -16.75
C ASP A 221 -7.43 -0.77 -15.23
N THR A 222 -6.85 0.29 -14.64
CA THR A 222 -6.98 0.62 -13.20
C THR A 222 -8.44 0.84 -12.85
N ARG A 223 -9.13 1.65 -13.66
CA ARG A 223 -10.55 1.95 -13.45
C ARG A 223 -11.44 0.71 -13.54
N ALA A 224 -11.20 -0.14 -14.55
CA ALA A 224 -11.95 -1.37 -14.76
C ALA A 224 -11.75 -2.36 -13.60
N LEU A 225 -10.51 -2.51 -13.11
CA LEU A 225 -10.22 -3.37 -11.97
C LEU A 225 -10.83 -2.81 -10.68
N LEU A 226 -10.67 -1.52 -10.39
CA LEU A 226 -11.26 -0.89 -9.20
C LEU A 226 -12.78 -1.13 -9.14
N ASN A 227 -13.47 -1.01 -10.28
CA ASN A 227 -14.90 -1.30 -10.38
C ASN A 227 -15.25 -2.75 -9.98
N ARG A 228 -14.42 -3.72 -10.35
CA ARG A 228 -14.63 -5.13 -10.00
C ARG A 228 -14.30 -5.39 -8.54
N LEU A 229 -13.18 -4.85 -8.02
CA LEU A 229 -12.79 -5.01 -6.63
C LEU A 229 -13.82 -4.43 -5.65
N VAL A 230 -14.35 -3.23 -5.95
CA VAL A 230 -15.39 -2.59 -5.11
C VAL A 230 -16.69 -3.41 -5.10
N ARG A 231 -17.01 -4.10 -6.20
CA ARG A 231 -18.18 -4.99 -6.29
C ARG A 231 -18.03 -6.22 -5.38
N GLU A 232 -16.81 -6.69 -5.21
CA GLU A 232 -16.50 -7.86 -4.37
C GLU A 232 -16.44 -7.52 -2.87
N LEU A 233 -16.57 -6.25 -2.48
CA LEU A 233 -16.51 -5.86 -1.07
C LEU A 233 -17.71 -6.38 -0.29
N ARG A 234 -17.42 -7.05 0.82
CA ARG A 234 -18.39 -7.57 1.78
C ARG A 234 -17.98 -7.16 3.19
N PRO A 235 -18.93 -7.09 4.15
CA PRO A 235 -18.59 -7.04 5.56
C PRO A 235 -17.65 -8.20 5.91
N ALA A 236 -16.58 -7.93 6.65
CA ALA A 236 -15.58 -8.94 6.99
C ALA A 236 -16.17 -10.18 7.70
N ALA A 237 -17.26 -9.99 8.46
CA ALA A 237 -18.00 -11.07 9.10
C ALA A 237 -18.68 -12.04 8.12
N ALA A 238 -19.00 -11.58 6.89
CA ALA A 238 -19.68 -12.34 5.84
C ALA A 238 -18.71 -13.02 4.84
N LEU A 239 -17.40 -12.98 5.10
CA LEU A 239 -16.42 -13.68 4.27
C LEU A 239 -16.47 -15.18 4.53
N ALA A 240 -16.56 -15.96 3.44
CA ALA A 240 -16.47 -17.41 3.52
C ALA A 240 -15.12 -17.84 4.13
N THR A 241 -15.16 -18.81 5.04
CA THR A 241 -14.02 -19.68 5.31
C THR A 241 -13.97 -20.72 4.20
N THR A 242 -13.26 -20.44 3.12
CA THR A 242 -12.86 -21.55 2.26
C THR A 242 -11.80 -22.36 3.02
N PRO A 243 -11.94 -23.69 3.13
CA PRO A 243 -10.93 -24.56 3.72
C PRO A 243 -9.55 -24.37 3.07
#